data_AF-A0A4R6RJ62-F1
#
_entry.id   AF-A0A4R6RJ62-F1
#
_cell.length_a   1.000
_cell.length_b   1.000
_cell.length_c   1.000
_cell.angle_alpha   90.00
_cell.angle_beta   90.00
_cell.angle_gamma   90.00
#
_symmetry.space_group_name_H-M   'P 1'
#
loop_
_entity.id
_entity.type
_entity.pdbx_description
1 polymer ?
#
loop_
_entity_poly.entity_id
_entity_poly.type
_entity_poly.pdbx_seq_one_letter_code
_entity_poly.pdbx_strand_id
1 'polypeptide(L)'
;MRFTQTDLFAQDDAARNSLSQAQRTAIRARLEATLARLEAAETFPWRDPLDAVHEENRFQRDSELLGEEGGPLWDRFDREMDRLHATRF
;
A
#
# COMPACT_ATOMS: atom_id res chain seq x y z
N MET A 1 -10.23 48.02 -8.81
CA MET A 1 -9.11 47.19 -8.32
C MET A 1 -9.70 46.07 -7.48
N ARG A 2 -9.51 44.80 -7.86
CA ARG A 2 -9.95 43.64 -7.05
C ARG A 2 -8.80 43.24 -6.14
N PHE A 3 -9.04 43.22 -4.84
CA PHE A 3 -8.08 42.71 -3.86
C PHE A 3 -8.21 41.19 -3.83
N THR A 4 -7.17 40.49 -4.28
CA THR A 4 -7.06 39.03 -4.14
C THR A 4 -6.68 38.75 -2.69
N GLN A 5 -7.62 38.28 -1.88
CA GLN A 5 -7.32 37.79 -0.54
C GLN A 5 -6.65 36.43 -0.67
N THR A 6 -5.35 36.37 -0.38
CA THR A 6 -4.63 35.10 -0.23
C THR A 6 -5.23 34.34 0.95
N ASP A 7 -5.74 33.14 0.69
CA ASP A 7 -6.27 32.25 1.72
C ASP A 7 -5.11 31.80 2.63
N LEU A 8 -5.11 32.28 3.88
CA LEU A 8 -4.11 31.99 4.92
C LEU A 8 -4.22 30.54 5.46
N PHE A 9 -5.29 29.81 5.15
CA PHE A 9 -5.49 28.41 5.53
C PHE A 9 -5.21 27.44 4.38
N ALA A 10 -5.06 27.93 3.16
CA ALA A 10 -4.60 27.13 2.02
C ALA A 10 -3.08 26.82 2.08
N GLN A 11 -2.37 27.32 3.10
CA GLN A 11 -0.97 27.00 3.33
C GLN A 11 -0.83 25.58 3.90
N ASP A 12 -0.18 24.73 3.11
CA ASP A 12 0.63 23.56 3.50
C ASP A 12 0.03 22.14 3.55
N ASP A 13 -1.20 21.86 3.13
CA ASP A 13 -1.69 20.46 3.18
C ASP A 13 -0.91 19.50 2.26
N ALA A 14 -0.50 19.95 1.07
CA ALA A 14 0.21 19.10 0.12
C ALA A 14 1.64 18.75 0.58
N ALA A 15 2.33 19.67 1.25
CA ALA A 15 3.67 19.45 1.78
C ALA A 15 3.63 18.64 3.10
N ARG A 16 2.64 18.89 3.97
CA ARG A 16 2.45 18.16 5.24
C ARG A 16 1.97 16.71 5.04
N ASN A 17 1.23 16.43 3.96
CA ASN A 17 0.82 15.08 3.58
C ASN A 17 1.82 14.37 2.66
N SER A 18 2.92 15.02 2.28
CA SER A 18 3.97 14.36 1.52
C SER A 18 4.77 13.44 2.45
N LEU A 19 4.79 12.13 2.14
CA LEU A 19 5.62 11.18 2.87
C LEU A 19 7.08 11.59 2.79
N SER A 20 7.75 11.67 3.94
CA SER A 20 9.20 11.79 3.99
C SER A 20 9.87 10.59 3.30
N GLN A 21 11.07 10.78 2.78
CA GLN A 21 11.83 9.70 2.14
C GLN A 21 12.00 8.49 3.07
N ALA A 22 12.25 8.72 4.37
CA ALA A 22 12.35 7.65 5.36
C ALA A 22 11.03 6.86 5.50
N GLN A 23 9.88 7.54 5.50
CA GLN A 23 8.57 6.88 5.54
C GLN A 23 8.31 6.07 4.27
N ARG A 24 8.63 6.61 3.09
CA ARG A 24 8.50 5.88 1.82
C ARG A 24 9.35 4.61 1.83
N THR A 25 10.61 4.70 2.25
CA THR A 25 11.50 3.53 2.37
C THR A 25 10.94 2.50 3.35
N ALA A 26 10.41 2.94 4.50
CA ALA A 26 9.81 2.03 5.49
C ALA A 26 8.56 1.34 4.96
N ILE A 27 7.68 2.06 4.26
CA ILE A 27 6.49 1.49 3.62
C ILE A 27 6.91 0.47 2.56
N ARG A 28 7.85 0.82 1.68
CA ARG A 28 8.36 -0.09 0.65
C ARG A 28 8.93 -1.38 1.25
N ALA A 29 9.82 -1.25 2.24
CA ALA A 29 10.44 -2.41 2.89
C ALA A 29 9.39 -3.34 3.52
N ARG A 30 8.31 -2.78 4.09
CA ARG A 30 7.20 -3.56 4.63
C ARG A 30 6.40 -4.28 3.54
N LEU A 31 6.07 -3.60 2.44
CA LEU A 31 5.37 -4.22 1.30
C LEU A 31 6.21 -5.35 0.70
N GLU A 32 7.50 -5.12 0.50
CA GLU A 32 8.43 -6.15 0.00
C GLU A 32 8.56 -7.34 0.96
N ALA A 33 8.57 -7.10 2.28
CA ALA A 33 8.58 -8.17 3.27
C ALA A 33 7.29 -9.00 3.26
N THR A 34 6.13 -8.35 3.10
CA THR A 34 4.85 -9.07 2.93
C THR A 34 4.87 -9.90 1.65
N LEU A 35 5.31 -9.34 0.52
CA LEU A 35 5.46 -10.07 -0.74
C LEU A 35 6.36 -11.30 -0.59
N ALA A 36 7.55 -11.13 -0.02
CA ALA A 36 8.48 -12.24 0.19
C ALA A 36 7.87 -13.35 1.05
N ARG A 37 7.05 -13.00 2.05
CA ARG A 37 6.32 -13.97 2.87
C ARG A 37 5.26 -14.73 2.05
N LEU A 38 4.52 -14.05 1.17
CA LEU A 38 3.50 -14.68 0.34
C LEU A 38 4.11 -15.56 -0.76
N GLU A 39 5.20 -15.12 -1.38
CA GLU A 39 5.94 -15.90 -2.37
C GLU A 39 6.54 -17.17 -1.77
N ALA A 40 7.02 -17.10 -0.52
CA ALA A 40 7.50 -18.27 0.21
C ALA A 40 6.37 -19.19 0.70
N ALA A 41 5.12 -18.73 0.69
CA ALA A 41 3.99 -19.55 1.10
C ALA A 41 3.57 -20.49 -0.04
N GLU A 42 3.56 -21.78 0.26
CA GLU A 42 3.08 -22.82 -0.67
C GLU A 42 1.56 -22.91 -0.70
N THR A 43 0.90 -22.54 0.40
CA THR A 43 -0.55 -22.63 0.58
C THR A 43 -1.13 -21.38 1.22
N PHE A 44 -2.43 -21.16 1.05
CA PHE A 44 -3.15 -20.01 1.58
C PHE A 44 -2.92 -19.85 3.10
N PRO A 45 -2.21 -18.78 3.54
CA PRO A 45 -1.68 -18.72 4.91
C PRO A 45 -2.72 -18.28 5.95
N TRP A 46 -3.87 -17.73 5.53
CA TRP A 46 -4.90 -17.25 6.42
C TRP A 46 -5.99 -18.30 6.66
N ARG A 47 -6.30 -18.53 7.94
CA ARG A 47 -7.40 -19.42 8.34
C ARG A 47 -8.75 -18.70 8.30
N ASP A 48 -8.77 -17.43 8.68
CA ASP A 48 -9.96 -16.57 8.62
C ASP A 48 -9.96 -15.75 7.33
N PRO A 49 -11.03 -15.79 6.51
CA PRO A 49 -11.17 -14.90 5.36
C PRO A 49 -11.01 -13.41 5.68
N LEU A 50 -11.41 -12.96 6.87
CA LEU A 50 -11.30 -11.55 7.27
C LEU A 50 -9.84 -11.13 7.45
N ASP A 51 -8.97 -12.02 7.92
CA ASP A 51 -7.54 -11.70 8.08
C ASP A 51 -6.86 -11.48 6.72
N ALA A 52 -7.25 -12.26 5.70
CA ALA A 52 -6.77 -12.07 4.33
C ALA A 52 -7.22 -10.71 3.78
N VAL A 53 -8.50 -10.36 3.95
CA VAL A 53 -9.05 -9.07 3.52
C VAL A 53 -8.40 -7.90 4.26
N HIS A 54 -8.10 -8.04 5.55
CA HIS A 54 -7.39 -6.99 6.30
C HIS A 54 -5.96 -6.79 5.81
N GLU A 55 -5.26 -7.86 5.43
CA GLU A 55 -3.91 -7.73 4.86
C GLU A 55 -3.97 -7.09 3.48
N GLU A 56 -4.90 -7.50 2.62
CA GLU A 56 -5.11 -6.91 1.29
C GLU A 56 -5.39 -5.41 1.38
N ASN A 57 -6.34 -4.99 2.23
CA ASN A 57 -6.64 -3.57 2.45
C ASN A 57 -5.44 -2.79 2.98
N ARG A 58 -4.64 -3.39 3.86
CA ARG A 58 -3.41 -2.77 4.38
C ARG A 58 -2.39 -2.58 3.27
N PHE A 59 -2.18 -3.62 2.46
CA PHE A 59 -1.22 -3.59 1.36
C PHE A 59 -1.63 -2.57 0.30
N GLN A 60 -2.91 -2.56 -0.08
CA GLN A 60 -3.47 -1.61 -1.04
C GLN A 60 -3.23 -0.18 -0.57
N ARG A 61 -3.62 0.15 0.67
CA ARG A 61 -3.43 1.49 1.24
C ARG A 61 -1.97 1.92 1.26
N ASP A 62 -1.07 1.04 1.67
CA ASP A 62 0.37 1.33 1.71
C ASP A 62 0.95 1.51 0.29
N SER A 63 0.45 0.77 -0.70
CA SER A 63 0.84 0.94 -2.11
C SER A 63 0.32 2.26 -2.71
N GLU A 64 -0.93 2.64 -2.42
CA GLU A 64 -1.52 3.92 -2.84
C GLU A 64 -0.76 5.10 -2.26
N LEU A 65 -0.31 4.98 -1.00
CA LEU A 65 0.55 5.97 -0.34
C LEU A 65 1.90 6.17 -1.05
N LEU A 66 2.44 5.14 -1.71
CA LEU A 66 3.67 5.25 -2.51
C LEU A 66 3.45 5.82 -3.91
N GLY A 67 2.20 5.91 -4.38
CA GLY A 67 1.86 6.42 -5.71
C GLY A 67 2.42 5.52 -6.83
N GLU A 68 3.15 6.12 -7.78
CA GLU A 68 3.68 5.40 -8.96
C GLU A 68 4.57 4.19 -8.62
N GLU A 69 5.29 4.26 -7.49
CA GLU A 69 6.14 3.15 -7.04
C GLU A 69 5.34 1.98 -6.46
N GLY A 70 4.11 2.23 -5.98
CA GLY A 70 3.26 1.24 -5.34
C GLY A 70 2.51 0.35 -6.32
N GLY A 71 2.16 0.86 -7.51
CA GLY A 71 1.42 0.11 -8.53
C GLY A 71 2.06 -1.24 -8.88
N PRO A 72 3.35 -1.29 -9.24
CA PRO A 72 4.03 -2.56 -9.52
C PRO A 72 4.09 -3.53 -8.33
N LEU A 73 4.12 -3.01 -7.10
CA LEU A 73 4.07 -3.84 -5.88
C LEU A 73 2.69 -4.44 -5.67
N TRP A 74 1.64 -3.66 -5.95
CA TRP A 74 0.25 -4.13 -5.92
C TRP A 74 0.00 -5.23 -6.95
N ASP A 75 0.42 -5.04 -8.20
CA ASP A 75 0.25 -6.04 -9.27
C ASP A 75 0.93 -7.37 -8.93
N ARG A 76 2.08 -7.30 -8.24
CA ARG A 76 2.80 -8.49 -7.77
C ARG A 76 2.06 -9.18 -6.62
N PHE A 77 1.51 -8.39 -5.70
CA PHE A 77 0.71 -8.91 -4.58
C PHE A 77 -0.56 -9.61 -5.08
N ASP A 78 -1.30 -8.98 -5.99
CA ASP A 78 -2.53 -9.50 -6.57
C ASP A 78 -2.30 -10.87 -7.22
N ARG A 79 -1.22 -11.00 -8.01
CA ARG A 79 -0.82 -12.28 -8.62
C ARG A 79 -0.51 -13.37 -7.60
N GLU A 80 0.20 -13.02 -6.52
CA GLU A 80 0.54 -14.00 -5.48
C GLU A 80 -0.69 -14.39 -4.66
N MET A 81 -1.61 -13.46 -4.41
CA MET A 81 -2.90 -13.74 -3.78
C MET A 81 -3.73 -14.71 -4.63
N ASP A 82 -3.85 -14.48 -5.94
CA ASP A 82 -4.51 -15.39 -6.86
C ASP A 82 -3.90 -16.79 -6.84
N ARG A 83 -2.56 -16.88 -6.88
CA ARG A 83 -1.83 -18.15 -6.76
C ARG A 83 -2.18 -18.87 -5.46
N LEU A 84 -2.17 -18.17 -4.34
CA LEU A 84 -2.46 -18.75 -3.03
C LEU A 84 -3.93 -19.14 -2.90
N HIS A 85 -4.86 -18.33 -3.42
CA HIS A 85 -6.28 -18.64 -3.44
C HIS A 85 -6.59 -19.94 -4.20
N ALA A 86 -5.86 -20.23 -5.28
CA ALA A 86 -5.98 -21.47 -6.02
C ALA A 86 -5.59 -22.73 -5.21
N THR A 87 -4.89 -22.59 -4.09
CA THR A 87 -4.49 -23.71 -3.21
C THR A 87 -5.49 -24.03 -2.10
N ARG A 88 -6.60 -23.29 -2.01
CA ARG A 88 -7.61 -23.42 -0.95
C ARG A 88 -8.57 -24.61 -1.14
N PHE A 89 -8.40 -25.40 -2.19
CA PHE A 89 -9.29 -26.50 -2.58
C PHE A 89 -8.82 -27.88 -2.11
#